data_AF-A0A954YM41-F1
#
_entry.id   AF-A0A954YM41-F1
#
_cell.length_a   1.000
_cell.length_b   1.000
_cell.length_c   1.000
_cell.angle_alpha   90.00
_cell.angle_beta   90.00
_cell.angle_gamma   90.00
#
_symmetry.space_group_name_H-M   'P 1'
#
loop_
_entity.id
_entity.type
_entity.pdbx_description
1 polymer ?
#
loop_
_entity_poly.entity_id
_entity_poly.type
_entity_poly.pdbx_seq_one_letter_code
_entity_poly.pdbx_strand_id
1 'polypeptide(L)'
;RNAYGRSPFGSGCLLARRLIESGVTFVEVALGNWDTHFDNFQRTRTLAEQLDRPMAALVSDLKERGLLDSTLLVWMGEFGRTPKINPRGGRDHFPRAFNAVLAGAGVRGGQVIGATDASGSTVVDRPVTVPDLFRSACHALEIDADREFNTPIGRPIKIVDGGRTVNELFS
;
A
#
# COMPACT_ATOMS: atom_id res chain seq x y z
N ARG A 1 -4.32 22.94 -1.27
CA ARG A 1 -5.38 22.46 -2.21
C ARG A 1 -4.85 22.31 -3.64
N ASN A 2 -4.25 23.35 -4.25
CA ASN A 2 -3.74 23.24 -5.63
C ASN A 2 -2.71 22.12 -5.83
N ALA A 3 -1.82 21.86 -4.86
CA ALA A 3 -0.83 20.77 -4.94
C ALA A 3 -1.47 19.40 -5.26
N TYR A 4 -2.57 19.07 -4.58
CA TYR A 4 -3.30 17.80 -4.73
C TYR A 4 -4.18 17.72 -6.00
N GLY A 5 -4.38 18.83 -6.72
CA GLY A 5 -5.35 18.89 -7.80
C GLY A 5 -6.81 18.97 -7.32
N ARG A 6 -7.76 18.76 -8.24
CA ARG A 6 -9.21 18.89 -8.00
C ARG A 6 -9.99 17.58 -8.21
N SER A 7 -9.30 16.46 -8.37
CA SER A 7 -9.95 15.15 -8.49
C SER A 7 -10.56 14.72 -7.15
N PRO A 8 -11.53 13.77 -7.16
CA PRO A 8 -12.01 13.15 -5.93
C PRO A 8 -10.89 12.53 -5.10
N PHE A 9 -9.97 11.79 -5.74
CA PHE A 9 -8.81 11.21 -5.06
C PHE A 9 -7.91 12.27 -4.43
N GLY A 10 -7.59 13.35 -5.16
CA GLY A 10 -6.82 14.48 -4.63
C GLY A 10 -7.49 15.17 -3.45
N SER A 11 -8.82 15.30 -3.48
CA SER A 11 -9.58 15.82 -2.35
C SER A 11 -9.55 14.86 -1.15
N GLY A 12 -9.60 13.56 -1.40
CA GLY A 12 -9.43 12.50 -0.40
C GLY A 12 -8.06 12.55 0.28
N CYS A 13 -6.97 12.65 -0.47
CA CYS A 13 -5.62 12.78 0.09
C CYS A 13 -5.48 14.06 0.95
N LEU A 14 -6.00 15.20 0.50
CA LEU A 14 -5.98 16.43 1.29
C LEU A 14 -6.80 16.30 2.57
N LEU A 15 -7.95 15.64 2.51
CA LEU A 15 -8.77 15.37 3.70
C LEU A 15 -8.04 14.44 4.65
N ALA A 16 -7.41 13.37 4.14
CA ALA A 16 -6.64 12.43 4.94
C ALA A 16 -5.54 13.13 5.73
N ARG A 17 -4.76 14.01 5.08
CA ARG A 17 -3.76 14.82 5.79
C ARG A 17 -4.39 15.64 6.92
N ARG A 18 -5.54 16.30 6.68
CA ARG A 18 -6.22 17.11 7.71
C ARG A 18 -6.75 16.26 8.87
N LEU A 19 -7.23 15.06 8.59
CA LEU A 19 -7.69 14.11 9.60
C LEU A 19 -6.52 13.64 10.47
N ILE A 20 -5.39 13.28 9.86
CA ILE A 20 -4.15 12.92 10.56
C ILE A 20 -3.68 14.08 11.45
N GLU A 21 -3.65 15.30 10.91
CA GLU A 21 -3.30 16.52 11.65
C GLU A 21 -4.26 16.79 12.83
N SER A 22 -5.51 16.31 12.76
CA SER A 22 -6.51 16.41 13.83
C SER A 22 -6.49 15.22 14.80
N GLY A 23 -5.56 14.27 14.64
CA GLY A 23 -5.39 13.12 15.53
C GLY A 23 -6.17 11.85 15.14
N VAL A 24 -6.72 11.77 13.93
CA VAL A 24 -7.32 10.52 13.44
C VAL A 24 -6.23 9.48 13.19
N THR A 25 -6.39 8.29 13.78
CA THR A 25 -5.35 7.26 13.84
C THR A 25 -5.34 6.30 12.65
N PHE A 26 -6.39 6.27 11.84
CA PHE A 26 -6.49 5.44 10.65
C PHE A 26 -7.35 6.12 9.59
N VAL A 27 -6.82 6.27 8.38
CA VAL A 27 -7.54 6.87 7.26
C VAL A 27 -7.31 6.03 6.00
N GLU A 28 -8.41 5.65 5.35
CA GLU A 28 -8.38 5.00 4.05
C GLU A 28 -8.76 6.01 2.95
N VAL A 29 -7.99 6.03 1.86
CA VAL A 29 -8.31 6.81 0.65
C VAL A 29 -8.32 5.86 -0.54
N ALA A 30 -9.50 5.61 -1.09
CA ALA A 30 -9.68 4.69 -2.20
C ALA A 30 -9.51 5.37 -3.57
N LEU A 31 -8.82 4.70 -4.48
CA LEU A 31 -8.82 4.96 -5.92
C LEU A 31 -9.18 3.66 -6.64
N GLY A 32 -10.43 3.54 -7.07
CA GLY A 32 -10.94 2.31 -7.70
C GLY A 32 -10.55 2.14 -9.17
N ASN A 33 -11.06 1.07 -9.78
CA ASN A 33 -10.95 0.73 -11.21
C ASN A 33 -9.60 0.17 -11.71
N TRP A 34 -8.72 -0.28 -10.81
CA TRP A 34 -7.45 -0.96 -11.17
C TRP A 34 -7.62 -2.40 -11.68
N ASP A 35 -8.83 -2.98 -11.61
CA ASP A 35 -9.14 -4.33 -12.12
C ASP A 35 -9.39 -4.32 -13.64
N THR A 36 -8.34 -4.04 -14.40
CA THR A 36 -8.38 -3.75 -15.83
C THR A 36 -8.37 -5.02 -16.71
N HIS A 37 -9.53 -5.69 -16.80
CA HIS A 37 -9.74 -6.89 -17.65
C HIS A 37 -9.86 -6.62 -19.16
N PHE A 38 -9.80 -5.36 -19.57
CA PHE A 38 -9.78 -4.91 -20.96
C PHE A 38 -9.14 -3.52 -21.02
N ASP A 39 -8.63 -3.12 -22.20
CA ASP A 39 -8.04 -1.79 -22.44
C ASP A 39 -7.05 -1.35 -21.34
N ASN A 40 -6.20 -2.29 -20.91
CA ASN A 40 -5.34 -2.11 -19.74
C ASN A 40 -4.39 -0.93 -19.91
N PHE A 41 -3.78 -0.77 -21.09
CA PHE A 41 -2.76 0.26 -21.32
C PHE A 41 -3.32 1.67 -21.12
N GLN A 42 -4.47 1.99 -21.72
CA GLN A 42 -5.07 3.31 -21.58
C GLN A 42 -5.62 3.52 -20.17
N ARG A 43 -6.32 2.53 -19.60
CA ARG A 43 -6.90 2.63 -18.26
C ARG A 43 -5.84 2.80 -17.18
N THR A 44 -4.81 1.96 -17.18
CA THR A 44 -3.70 2.05 -16.20
C THR A 44 -2.97 3.38 -16.32
N ARG A 45 -2.75 3.89 -17.54
CA ARG A 45 -2.16 5.23 -17.74
C ARG A 45 -3.03 6.31 -17.08
N THR A 46 -4.32 6.33 -17.37
CA THR A 46 -5.25 7.32 -16.79
C THR A 46 -5.34 7.19 -15.26
N LEU A 47 -5.30 5.98 -14.71
CA LEU A 47 -5.29 5.76 -13.26
C LEU A 47 -3.98 6.23 -12.63
N ALA A 48 -2.84 5.97 -13.26
CA ALA A 48 -1.55 6.47 -12.81
C ALA A 48 -1.50 8.01 -12.81
N GLU A 49 -2.03 8.65 -13.85
CA GLU A 49 -2.15 10.12 -13.94
C GLU A 49 -3.06 10.70 -12.82
N GLN A 50 -4.09 9.97 -12.41
CA GLN A 50 -4.94 10.37 -11.28
C GLN A 50 -4.28 10.17 -9.92
N LEU A 51 -3.42 9.16 -9.79
CA LEU A 51 -2.72 8.79 -8.55
C LEU A 51 -1.52 9.71 -8.28
N ASP A 52 -0.67 9.90 -9.29
CA ASP A 52 0.71 10.39 -9.16
C ASP A 52 0.82 11.70 -8.36
N ARG A 53 0.15 12.75 -8.84
CA ARG A 53 0.21 14.08 -8.24
C ARG A 53 -0.37 14.12 -6.81
N PRO A 54 -1.60 13.63 -6.54
CA PRO A 54 -2.14 13.58 -5.18
C PRO A 54 -1.27 12.81 -4.18
N MET A 55 -0.73 11.67 -4.60
CA MET A 55 0.08 10.80 -3.75
C MET A 55 1.40 11.50 -3.39
N ALA A 56 2.10 12.08 -4.38
CA ALA A 56 3.31 12.86 -4.14
C ALA A 56 3.05 14.07 -3.22
N ALA A 57 1.92 14.76 -3.41
CA ALA A 57 1.52 15.89 -2.57
C ALA A 57 1.24 15.47 -1.12
N LEU A 58 0.58 14.32 -0.90
CA LEU A 58 0.32 13.79 0.44
C LEU A 58 1.61 13.50 1.20
N VAL A 59 2.54 12.76 0.57
CA VAL A 59 3.83 12.42 1.18
C VAL A 59 4.61 13.69 1.53
N SER A 60 4.64 14.67 0.61
CA SER A 60 5.36 15.94 0.82
C SER A 60 4.74 16.78 1.93
N ASP A 61 3.41 16.94 1.94
CA ASP A 61 2.69 17.74 2.95
C ASP A 61 2.77 17.10 4.35
N LEU A 62 2.75 15.76 4.45
CA LEU A 62 3.01 15.06 5.72
C LEU A 62 4.45 15.29 6.20
N LYS A 63 5.43 15.23 5.28
CA LYS A 63 6.84 15.46 5.63
C LYS A 63 7.09 16.90 6.08
N GLU A 64 6.60 17.89 5.34
CA GLU A 64 6.75 19.32 5.65
C GLU A 64 6.13 19.70 7.00
N ARG A 65 5.11 18.95 7.44
CA ARG A 65 4.44 19.16 8.73
C ARG A 65 5.05 18.34 9.88
N GLY A 66 6.08 17.52 9.62
CA GLY A 66 6.62 16.60 10.61
C GLY A 66 5.66 15.48 11.01
N LEU A 67 4.63 15.22 10.21
CA LEU A 67 3.63 14.16 10.46
C LEU A 67 4.04 12.82 9.85
N LEU A 68 4.94 12.82 8.86
CA LEU A 68 5.36 11.58 8.19
C LEU A 68 6.11 10.64 9.15
N ASP A 69 6.86 11.18 10.11
CA ASP A 69 7.64 10.38 11.06
C ASP A 69 6.74 9.59 12.04
N SER A 70 5.50 10.04 12.26
CA SER A 70 4.50 9.38 13.10
C SER A 70 3.35 8.72 12.32
N THR A 71 3.40 8.76 10.99
CA THR A 71 2.35 8.21 10.12
C THR A 71 2.92 7.15 9.20
N LEU A 72 2.46 5.90 9.34
CA LEU A 72 2.74 4.87 8.35
C LEU A 72 1.81 5.07 7.14
N LEU A 73 2.39 5.42 6.00
CA LEU A 73 1.69 5.41 4.74
C LEU A 73 1.87 4.03 4.08
N VAL A 74 0.76 3.41 3.68
CA VAL A 74 0.74 2.20 2.87
C VAL A 74 -0.09 2.44 1.60
N TRP A 75 0.52 2.24 0.43
CA TRP A 75 -0.19 2.20 -0.85
C TRP A 75 -0.09 0.78 -1.43
N MET A 76 -1.23 0.12 -1.54
CA MET A 76 -1.33 -1.25 -2.05
C MET A 76 -2.70 -1.52 -2.68
N GLY A 77 -2.77 -2.53 -3.53
CA GLY A 77 -4.02 -3.17 -3.93
C GLY A 77 -4.21 -4.52 -3.24
N GLU A 78 -5.25 -5.26 -3.63
CA GLU A 78 -5.59 -6.58 -3.05
C GLU A 78 -4.72 -7.72 -3.61
N PHE A 79 -4.40 -7.66 -4.90
CA PHE A 79 -3.59 -8.66 -5.61
C PHE A 79 -3.03 -8.07 -6.92
N GLY A 80 -2.10 -8.80 -7.54
CA GLY A 80 -1.47 -8.40 -8.78
C GLY A 80 -2.31 -8.65 -10.02
N ARG A 81 -1.76 -8.24 -11.17
CA ARG A 81 -2.27 -8.49 -12.53
C ARG A 81 -1.31 -9.37 -13.30
N THR A 82 -1.86 -10.28 -14.10
CA THR A 82 -1.05 -11.19 -14.91
C THR A 82 -0.04 -10.40 -15.75
N PRO A 83 1.21 -10.87 -15.86
CA PRO A 83 2.18 -10.23 -16.75
C PRO A 83 1.79 -10.28 -18.23
N LYS A 84 1.03 -11.32 -18.60
CA LYS A 84 0.51 -11.57 -19.95
C LYS A 84 -0.80 -10.80 -20.19
N ILE A 85 -0.91 -10.21 -21.38
CA ILE A 85 -2.14 -9.56 -21.84
C ILE A 85 -3.15 -10.62 -22.28
N ASN A 86 -4.40 -10.48 -21.82
CA ASN A 86 -5.51 -11.35 -22.22
C ASN A 86 -6.07 -10.95 -23.61
N PRO A 87 -6.91 -11.78 -24.26
CA PRO A 87 -7.44 -11.49 -25.60
C PRO A 87 -8.23 -10.18 -25.73
N ARG A 88 -8.64 -9.57 -24.62
CA ARG A 88 -9.39 -8.29 -24.58
C ARG A 88 -8.48 -7.07 -24.39
N GLY A 89 -7.17 -7.24 -24.47
CA GLY A 89 -6.20 -6.18 -24.16
C GLY A 89 -6.12 -5.83 -22.67
N GLY A 90 -6.61 -6.73 -21.81
CA GLY A 90 -6.62 -6.61 -20.35
C GLY A 90 -5.56 -7.44 -19.66
N ARG A 91 -5.64 -7.52 -18.32
CA ARG A 91 -4.87 -8.46 -17.50
C ARG A 91 -5.77 -9.15 -16.46
N ASP A 92 -5.60 -10.46 -16.31
CA ASP A 92 -6.39 -11.30 -15.40
C ASP A 92 -5.80 -11.35 -13.97
N HIS A 93 -6.47 -12.10 -13.08
CA HIS A 93 -6.11 -12.22 -11.67
C HIS A 93 -4.77 -12.88 -11.40
N PHE A 94 -3.95 -12.26 -10.55
CA PHE A 94 -2.60 -12.73 -10.27
C PHE A 94 -2.17 -12.54 -8.81
N PRO A 95 -2.63 -13.42 -7.90
CA PRO A 95 -2.26 -13.36 -6.49
C PRO A 95 -0.83 -13.83 -6.21
N ARG A 96 -0.12 -14.38 -7.22
CA ARG A 96 1.22 -14.96 -7.05
C ARG A 96 2.32 -13.93 -6.78
N ALA A 97 2.16 -12.70 -7.28
CA ALA A 97 3.12 -11.61 -7.08
C ALA A 97 2.43 -10.26 -7.24
N PHE A 98 2.70 -9.33 -6.32
CA PHE A 98 2.27 -7.94 -6.35
C PHE A 98 3.21 -7.11 -5.47
N ASN A 99 3.07 -5.79 -5.53
CA ASN A 99 3.87 -4.86 -4.74
C ASN A 99 3.00 -3.99 -3.82
N ALA A 100 3.63 -3.47 -2.78
CA ALA A 100 3.12 -2.40 -1.93
C ALA A 100 4.20 -1.31 -1.81
N VAL A 101 3.80 -0.08 -1.56
CA VAL A 101 4.70 1.04 -1.26
C VAL A 101 4.44 1.50 0.17
N LEU A 102 5.52 1.65 0.93
CA LEU A 102 5.48 2.10 2.31
C LEU A 102 6.34 3.36 2.48
N ALA A 103 5.92 4.27 3.36
CA ALA A 103 6.69 5.45 3.74
C ALA A 103 6.30 5.94 5.14
N GLY A 104 7.19 6.68 5.80
CA GLY A 104 6.95 7.22 7.13
C GLY A 104 7.07 6.18 8.25
N ALA A 105 6.82 6.59 9.50
CA ALA A 105 6.89 5.72 10.68
C ALA A 105 8.16 4.83 10.73
N GLY A 106 9.32 5.45 10.55
CA GLY A 106 10.62 4.76 10.57
C GLY A 106 10.99 3.99 9.29
N VAL A 107 10.12 3.93 8.27
CA VAL A 107 10.45 3.31 6.99
C VAL A 107 11.55 4.11 6.29
N ARG A 108 12.66 3.44 5.98
CA ARG A 108 13.73 3.98 5.16
C ARG A 108 13.31 3.95 3.69
N GLY A 109 12.97 5.11 3.12
CA GLY A 109 12.61 5.25 1.72
C GLY A 109 13.78 5.04 0.75
N GLY A 110 13.47 4.99 -0.55
CA GLY A 110 14.49 4.92 -1.62
C GLY A 110 15.07 3.53 -1.86
N GLN A 111 14.37 2.48 -1.42
CA GLN A 111 14.78 1.09 -1.60
C GLN A 111 13.66 0.25 -2.23
N VAL A 112 14.06 -0.87 -2.82
CA VAL A 112 13.16 -1.92 -3.33
C VAL A 112 13.57 -3.22 -2.64
N ILE A 113 12.62 -3.90 -2.03
CA ILE A 113 12.85 -5.17 -1.32
C ILE A 113 12.15 -6.28 -2.10
N GLY A 114 12.94 -7.25 -2.56
CA GLY A 114 12.47 -8.36 -3.37
C GLY A 114 12.37 -8.03 -4.85
N ALA A 115 12.30 -9.08 -5.66
CA ALA A 115 12.15 -8.96 -7.11
C ALA A 115 11.43 -10.18 -7.70
N THR A 116 10.77 -9.96 -8.82
CA THR A 116 10.27 -11.02 -9.68
C THR A 116 11.29 -11.38 -10.77
N ASP A 117 11.08 -12.53 -11.41
CA ASP A 117 11.79 -12.88 -12.64
C ASP A 117 11.54 -11.82 -13.74
N ALA A 118 12.31 -11.89 -14.83
CA ALA A 118 12.18 -10.94 -15.94
C ALA A 118 10.79 -10.93 -16.59
N SER A 119 9.98 -11.99 -16.39
CA SER A 119 8.61 -12.06 -16.88
C SER A 119 7.59 -11.42 -15.94
N GLY A 120 7.98 -11.07 -14.71
CA GLY A 120 7.09 -10.58 -13.67
C GLY A 120 6.20 -11.66 -13.03
N SER A 121 6.45 -12.95 -13.30
CA SER A 121 5.51 -14.03 -12.96
C SER A 121 5.80 -14.71 -11.63
N THR A 122 7.07 -14.73 -11.21
CA THR A 122 7.51 -15.47 -10.03
C THR A 122 8.43 -14.59 -9.20
N VAL A 123 8.23 -14.55 -7.89
CA VAL A 123 9.15 -13.89 -6.97
C VAL A 123 10.41 -14.75 -6.87
N VAL A 124 11.57 -14.18 -7.22
CA VAL A 124 12.85 -14.90 -7.29
C VAL A 124 13.89 -14.37 -6.31
N ASP A 125 13.70 -13.15 -5.81
CA ASP A 125 14.58 -12.55 -4.82
C ASP A 125 13.77 -12.00 -3.65
N ARG A 126 14.34 -12.16 -2.44
CA ARG A 126 13.83 -11.72 -1.14
C ARG A 126 12.28 -11.70 -1.04
N PRO A 127 11.62 -12.87 -1.02
CA PRO A 127 10.17 -12.92 -0.93
C PRO A 127 9.67 -12.30 0.38
N VAL A 128 8.57 -11.54 0.26
CA VAL A 128 7.82 -10.94 1.37
C VAL A 128 6.39 -11.44 1.27
N THR A 129 5.91 -12.08 2.32
CA THR A 129 4.55 -12.60 2.38
C THR A 129 3.58 -11.56 2.94
N VAL A 130 2.28 -11.78 2.76
CA VAL A 130 1.25 -10.90 3.33
C VAL A 130 1.35 -10.80 4.87
N PRO A 131 1.58 -11.90 5.61
CA PRO A 131 1.89 -11.79 7.04
C PRO A 131 3.14 -10.96 7.36
N ASP A 132 4.22 -11.06 6.56
CA ASP A 132 5.42 -10.24 6.76
C ASP A 132 5.11 -8.74 6.60
N LEU A 133 4.29 -8.37 5.61
CA LEU A 133 3.84 -6.99 5.39
C LEU A 133 3.05 -6.46 6.59
N PHE A 134 2.03 -7.18 7.03
CA PHE A 134 1.20 -6.73 8.16
C PHE A 134 1.98 -6.72 9.48
N ARG A 135 2.87 -7.69 9.71
CA ARG A 135 3.74 -7.68 10.89
C ARG A 135 4.70 -6.50 10.88
N SER A 136 5.20 -6.10 9.70
CA SER A 136 6.02 -4.89 9.55
C SER A 136 5.21 -3.61 9.80
N ALA A 137 3.94 -3.57 9.38
CA ALA A 137 3.05 -2.45 9.71
C ALA A 137 2.79 -2.38 11.23
N CYS A 138 2.55 -3.51 11.89
CA CYS A 138 2.46 -3.56 13.36
C CYS A 138 3.75 -3.08 14.04
N HIS A 139 4.93 -3.48 13.53
CA HIS A 139 6.21 -3.00 14.04
C HIS A 139 6.35 -1.47 13.95
N ALA A 140 6.04 -0.89 12.78
CA ALA A 140 6.11 0.56 12.56
C ALA A 140 5.15 1.36 13.46
N LEU A 141 4.03 0.75 13.86
CA LEU A 141 2.99 1.35 14.70
C LEU A 141 3.09 0.97 16.17
N GLU A 142 4.14 0.24 16.57
CA GLU A 142 4.35 -0.26 17.94
C GLU A 142 3.17 -1.12 18.46
N ILE A 143 2.53 -1.87 17.56
CA ILE A 143 1.43 -2.80 17.86
C ILE A 143 2.01 -4.21 18.06
N ASP A 144 1.60 -4.88 19.14
CA ASP A 144 1.90 -6.30 19.35
C ASP A 144 1.16 -7.17 18.31
N ALA A 145 1.89 -7.63 17.29
CA ALA A 145 1.37 -8.45 16.21
C ALA A 145 0.89 -9.84 16.67
N ASP A 146 1.41 -10.35 17.79
CA ASP A 146 1.06 -11.67 18.34
C ASP A 146 -0.21 -11.62 19.21
N ARG A 147 -0.75 -10.42 19.47
CA ARG A 147 -1.96 -10.26 20.27
C ARG A 147 -3.12 -11.03 19.66
N GLU A 148 -3.79 -11.79 20.52
CA GLU A 148 -4.95 -12.61 20.19
C GLU A 148 -6.20 -12.05 20.88
N PHE A 149 -7.31 -12.01 20.14
CA PHE A 149 -8.61 -11.61 20.63
C PHE A 149 -9.59 -12.77 20.54
N ASN A 150 -10.36 -12.98 21.61
CA ASN A 150 -11.48 -13.90 21.59
C ASN A 150 -12.70 -13.19 21.00
N THR A 151 -13.22 -13.74 19.90
CA THR A 151 -14.49 -13.27 19.33
C THR A 151 -15.67 -13.65 20.22
N PRO A 152 -16.85 -13.00 20.04
CA PRO A 152 -18.07 -13.37 20.77
C PRO A 152 -18.49 -14.85 20.61
N ILE A 153 -18.01 -15.53 19.56
CA ILE A 153 -18.26 -16.96 19.30
C ILE A 153 -17.16 -17.88 19.84
N GLY A 154 -16.25 -17.37 20.68
CA GLY A 154 -15.17 -18.15 21.30
C GLY A 154 -14.03 -18.53 20.37
N ARG A 155 -13.98 -17.98 19.15
CA ARG A 155 -12.89 -18.21 18.20
C ARG A 155 -11.76 -17.21 18.44
N PRO A 156 -10.51 -17.66 18.66
CA PRO A 156 -9.36 -16.76 18.73
C PRO A 156 -9.04 -16.19 17.34
N ILE A 157 -8.74 -14.89 17.29
CA ILE A 157 -8.24 -14.18 16.10
C ILE A 157 -6.98 -13.42 16.51
N LYS A 158 -5.86 -13.71 15.84
CA LYS A 158 -4.61 -12.95 15.98
C LYS A 158 -4.65 -11.69 15.13
N ILE A 159 -3.95 -10.64 15.56
CA ILE A 159 -3.74 -9.45 14.73
C ILE A 159 -3.01 -9.83 13.44
N VAL A 160 -1.90 -10.56 13.55
CA VAL A 160 -1.21 -11.18 12.41
C VAL A 160 -0.95 -12.64 12.71
N ASP A 161 -1.32 -13.53 11.80
CA ASP A 161 -1.03 -14.95 11.93
C ASP A 161 0.32 -15.28 11.26
N GLY A 162 1.39 -15.29 12.05
CA GLY A 162 2.74 -15.61 11.63
C GLY A 162 3.50 -14.44 11.02
N GLY A 163 4.29 -14.72 9.97
CA GLY A 163 5.19 -13.75 9.33
C GLY A 163 6.37 -13.32 10.19
N ARG A 164 7.23 -12.49 9.62
CA ARG A 164 8.38 -11.84 10.25
C ARG A 164 8.46 -10.39 9.79
N THR A 165 8.90 -9.51 10.68
CA THR A 165 9.19 -8.12 10.31
C THR A 165 10.23 -8.09 9.19
N VAL A 166 9.98 -7.32 8.14
CA VAL A 166 10.93 -7.04 7.07
C VAL A 166 11.88 -5.97 7.59
N ASN A 167 12.94 -6.38 8.28
CA ASN A 167 13.86 -5.47 8.97
C ASN A 167 14.54 -4.48 8.01
N GLU A 168 14.73 -4.87 6.75
CA GLU A 168 15.29 -4.00 5.71
C GLU A 168 14.44 -2.73 5.48
N LEU A 169 13.13 -2.78 5.76
CA LEU A 169 12.26 -1.59 5.68
C LEU A 169 12.69 -0.48 6.63
N PHE A 170 13.35 -0.81 7.75
CA PHE A 170 13.65 0.12 8.84
C PHE A 170 15.14 0.40 9.05
N SER A 171 16.03 -0.21 8.25
CA SER A 171 17.49 -0.16 8.42
C SER A 171 18.26 0.40 7.22
#